data_AF-A0A8H8SP92-F1
#
_entry.id   AF-A0A8H8SP92-F1
#
_cell.length_a   1.000
_cell.length_b   1.000
_cell.length_c   1.000
_cell.angle_alpha   90.00
_cell.angle_beta   90.00
_cell.angle_gamma   90.00
#
_symmetry.space_group_name_H-M   'P 1'
#
loop_
_entity.id
_entity.type
_entity.pdbx_description
1 polymer ?
#
loop_
_entity_poly.entity_id
_entity_poly.type
_entity_poly.pdbx_seq_one_letter_code
_entity_poly.pdbx_strand_id
1 'polypeptide(L)'
;MSPTRDHNYYSDCGIVLQVENVLFKIDISLLATHSEIFKSMISVPAGPNTVEGTSDANPIVLPQVKPDEFRDLLRVFYSSPVDPEHIAFMYGSAEKKDQNPAAFKRYLNIARLAHRYCMSNTETWAKDQVRALVVLNLTSDEVWIDTGDLLEAHHYARLWTDDSDDTLAENIRHVFSYALDACYFSTVMDFYKASRDQEPVMRGIILARVLQIKPTLRSLELSWAEHAPLYALQVHLTPLPDYTPFSTLAAASRIETTLVDEQESDIELCPQIADCLQDHWERIVSDNWEGGDFEDAVREINDLHEARRSIVQDDRIKHCGCEHSDCGTAIVKHIDTLMKELFIEISDICTKVSGWPTKMLTNA
;
A
#
# COMPACT_ATOMS: atom_id res chain seq x y z
N MET A 1 1.90 -26.55 23.98
CA MET A 1 0.56 -26.23 24.52
C MET A 1 -0.46 -26.92 23.63
N SER A 2 -1.54 -27.45 24.20
CA SER A 2 -2.63 -28.04 23.39
C SER A 2 -3.42 -26.91 22.68
N PRO A 3 -3.92 -27.13 21.46
CA PRO A 3 -4.76 -26.15 20.76
C PRO A 3 -6.01 -25.78 21.56
N THR A 4 -6.46 -24.52 21.46
CA THR A 4 -7.67 -24.01 22.12
C THR A 4 -8.81 -23.90 21.12
N ARG A 5 -10.04 -24.22 21.52
CA ARG A 5 -11.22 -24.09 20.65
C ARG A 5 -11.61 -22.63 20.48
N ASP A 6 -11.96 -22.24 19.26
CA ASP A 6 -12.50 -20.92 18.99
C ASP A 6 -13.85 -20.73 19.69
N HIS A 7 -14.11 -19.52 20.20
CA HIS A 7 -15.32 -19.23 20.97
C HIS A 7 -16.54 -18.92 20.08
N ASN A 8 -16.31 -18.44 18.85
CA ASN A 8 -17.37 -18.06 17.91
C ASN A 8 -17.62 -19.14 16.86
N TYR A 9 -16.58 -19.88 16.48
CA TYR A 9 -16.59 -20.81 15.34
C TYR A 9 -16.18 -22.23 15.74
N TYR A 10 -16.87 -22.78 16.73
CA TYR A 10 -16.74 -24.18 17.13
C TYR A 10 -18.12 -24.82 17.34
N SER A 11 -18.65 -25.45 16.29
CA SER A 11 -19.96 -26.10 16.30
C SER A 11 -19.94 -27.56 16.75
N ASP A 12 -21.10 -28.11 17.11
CA ASP A 12 -21.24 -29.51 17.53
C ASP A 12 -20.98 -30.51 16.40
N CYS A 13 -21.23 -30.11 15.16
CA CYS A 13 -20.96 -30.88 13.94
C CYS A 13 -20.02 -30.10 13.00
N GLY A 14 -19.38 -30.79 12.05
CA GLY A 14 -18.49 -30.17 11.07
C GLY A 14 -17.07 -30.71 11.09
N ILE A 15 -16.21 -30.08 10.29
CA ILE A 15 -14.79 -30.40 10.16
C ILE A 15 -13.98 -29.53 11.12
N VAL A 16 -12.99 -30.14 11.78
CA VAL A 16 -12.03 -29.46 12.65
C VAL A 16 -10.85 -28.96 11.82
N LEU A 17 -10.70 -27.64 11.73
CA LEU A 17 -9.57 -26.94 11.13
C LEU A 17 -8.67 -26.40 12.25
N GLN A 18 -7.36 -26.46 12.08
CA GLN A 18 -6.39 -25.86 12.98
C GLN A 18 -5.68 -24.69 12.29
N VAL A 19 -5.78 -23.51 12.90
CA VAL A 19 -5.07 -22.30 12.50
C VAL A 19 -4.17 -21.91 13.68
N GLU A 20 -2.86 -22.02 13.49
CA GLU A 20 -1.87 -21.91 14.57
C GLU A 20 -2.23 -22.80 15.79
N ASN A 21 -2.54 -22.18 16.94
CA ASN A 21 -2.93 -22.85 18.19
C ASN A 21 -4.45 -22.82 18.45
N VAL A 22 -5.27 -22.50 17.44
CA VAL A 22 -6.73 -22.38 17.56
C VAL A 22 -7.43 -23.40 16.67
N LEU A 23 -8.43 -24.08 17.22
CA LEU A 23 -9.30 -25.02 16.52
C LEU A 23 -10.62 -24.36 16.15
N PHE A 24 -10.96 -24.45 14.87
CA PHE A 24 -12.24 -24.04 14.31
C PHE A 24 -13.00 -25.29 13.93
N LYS A 25 -14.27 -25.40 14.31
CA LYS A 25 -15.13 -26.51 13.89
C LYS A 25 -16.34 -25.94 13.17
N ILE A 26 -16.40 -26.18 11.86
CA ILE A 26 -17.32 -25.50 10.95
C ILE A 26 -17.87 -26.45 9.88
N ASP A 27 -18.99 -26.08 9.27
CA ASP A 27 -19.47 -26.73 8.04
C ASP A 27 -18.67 -26.26 6.83
N ILE A 28 -17.60 -26.99 6.52
CA ILE A 28 -16.69 -26.71 5.41
C ILE A 28 -17.39 -26.64 4.04
N SER A 29 -18.58 -27.23 3.89
CA SER A 29 -19.35 -27.21 2.63
C SER A 29 -19.66 -25.78 2.20
N LEU A 30 -19.85 -24.89 3.17
CA LEU A 30 -20.07 -23.47 2.92
C LEU A 30 -18.84 -22.83 2.26
N LEU A 31 -17.63 -23.10 2.76
CA LEU A 31 -16.40 -22.61 2.15
C LEU A 31 -16.13 -23.28 0.80
N ALA A 32 -16.40 -24.58 0.68
CA ALA A 32 -16.22 -25.34 -0.56
C ALA A 32 -17.13 -24.86 -1.71
N THR A 33 -18.26 -24.21 -1.39
CA THR A 33 -19.12 -23.57 -2.41
C THR A 33 -18.44 -22.36 -3.06
N HIS A 34 -17.49 -21.74 -2.38
CA HIS A 34 -16.78 -20.54 -2.84
C HIS A 34 -15.30 -20.76 -3.16
N SER A 35 -14.76 -21.96 -2.90
CA SER A 35 -13.33 -22.26 -3.01
C SER A 35 -13.10 -23.67 -3.56
N GLU A 36 -12.45 -23.75 -4.72
CA GLU A 36 -12.00 -25.03 -5.28
C GLU A 36 -10.91 -25.69 -4.42
N ILE A 37 -10.14 -24.91 -3.65
CA ILE A 37 -9.15 -25.43 -2.70
C ILE A 37 -9.86 -26.17 -1.55
N PHE A 38 -10.85 -25.55 -0.90
CA PHE A 38 -11.61 -26.21 0.16
C PHE A 38 -12.42 -27.40 -0.37
N LYS A 39 -12.98 -27.29 -1.57
CA LYS A 39 -13.67 -28.40 -2.25
C LYS A 39 -12.73 -29.57 -2.55
N SER A 40 -11.48 -29.29 -2.93
CA SER A 40 -10.46 -30.32 -3.12
C SER A 40 -10.07 -30.95 -1.79
N MET A 41 -9.88 -30.16 -0.72
CA MET A 41 -9.54 -30.65 0.62
C MET A 41 -10.55 -31.69 1.15
N ILE A 42 -11.85 -31.48 0.90
CA ILE A 42 -12.90 -32.42 1.32
C ILE A 42 -13.08 -33.63 0.39
N SER A 43 -12.55 -33.56 -0.83
CA SER A 43 -12.69 -34.60 -1.85
C SER A 43 -11.57 -35.65 -1.81
N VAL A 44 -10.50 -35.42 -1.05
CA VAL A 44 -9.39 -36.39 -0.91
C VAL A 44 -9.90 -37.59 -0.11
N PRO A 45 -9.91 -38.82 -0.70
CA PRO A 45 -10.33 -40.01 0.02
C PRO A 45 -9.41 -40.22 1.22
N ALA A 46 -9.99 -40.38 2.41
CA ALA A 46 -9.20 -40.69 3.59
C ALA A 46 -8.45 -42.00 3.37
N GLY A 47 -7.13 -41.97 3.56
CA GLY A 47 -6.32 -43.18 3.63
C GLY A 47 -6.80 -44.11 4.76
N PRO A 48 -6.27 -45.34 4.84
CA PRO A 48 -6.72 -46.35 5.80
C PRO A 48 -6.52 -45.96 7.29
N ASN A 49 -5.81 -44.87 7.58
CA ASN A 49 -5.55 -44.37 8.94
C ASN A 49 -6.14 -42.95 9.09
N THR A 50 -6.96 -42.76 10.14
CA THR A 50 -7.51 -41.48 10.67
C THR A 50 -7.81 -40.38 9.65
N VAL A 51 -9.09 -40.17 9.38
CA VAL A 51 -9.57 -39.08 8.52
C VAL A 51 -9.24 -37.72 9.16
N GLU A 52 -8.40 -36.93 8.49
CA GLU A 52 -8.09 -35.56 8.88
C GLU A 52 -9.37 -34.73 9.01
N GLY A 53 -9.41 -33.84 9.99
CA GLY A 53 -10.56 -32.97 10.25
C GLY A 53 -11.71 -33.59 11.05
N THR A 54 -11.61 -34.85 11.49
CA THR A 54 -12.70 -35.52 12.23
C THR A 54 -12.68 -35.30 13.75
N SER A 55 -11.56 -34.83 14.31
CA SER A 55 -11.41 -34.63 15.76
C SER A 55 -10.34 -33.59 16.09
N ASP A 56 -10.38 -33.06 17.31
CA ASP A 56 -9.35 -32.15 17.84
C ASP A 56 -7.94 -32.78 17.84
N ALA A 57 -7.86 -34.12 17.88
CA ALA A 57 -6.59 -34.85 17.82
C ALA A 57 -6.04 -35.01 16.39
N ASN A 58 -6.90 -34.84 15.38
CA ASN A 58 -6.54 -34.97 13.96
C ASN A 58 -7.23 -33.85 13.15
N PRO A 59 -6.94 -32.56 13.38
CA PRO A 59 -7.53 -31.46 12.63
C PRO A 59 -6.88 -31.31 11.24
N ILE A 60 -7.54 -30.62 10.31
CA ILE A 60 -6.90 -30.16 9.08
C ILE A 60 -6.11 -28.90 9.39
N VAL A 61 -4.79 -28.94 9.21
CA VAL A 61 -3.92 -27.80 9.52
C VAL A 61 -3.91 -26.80 8.36
N LEU A 62 -4.25 -25.54 8.64
CA LEU A 62 -4.15 -24.42 7.71
C LEU A 62 -2.86 -23.64 8.00
N PRO A 63 -1.76 -23.86 7.25
CA PRO A 63 -0.49 -23.22 7.52
C PRO A 63 -0.51 -21.73 7.16
N GLN A 64 0.29 -20.93 7.87
CA GLN A 64 0.53 -19.51 7.56
C GLN A 64 -0.75 -18.64 7.48
N VAL A 65 -1.74 -18.96 8.30
CA VAL A 65 -2.94 -18.15 8.52
C VAL A 65 -3.00 -17.84 9.99
N LYS A 66 -3.34 -16.61 10.36
CA LYS A 66 -3.57 -16.24 11.76
C LYS A 66 -5.02 -16.48 12.16
N PRO A 67 -5.31 -16.82 13.43
CA PRO A 67 -6.69 -17.03 13.88
C PRO A 67 -7.61 -15.83 13.63
N ASP A 68 -7.15 -14.60 13.83
CA ASP A 68 -7.96 -13.39 13.59
C ASP A 68 -8.26 -13.17 12.11
N GLU A 69 -7.28 -13.39 11.22
CA GLU A 69 -7.49 -13.32 9.77
C GLU A 69 -8.56 -14.35 9.33
N PHE A 70 -8.49 -15.57 9.88
CA PHE A 70 -9.47 -16.61 9.56
C PHE A 70 -10.87 -16.29 10.08
N ARG A 71 -10.98 -15.70 11.28
CA ARG A 71 -12.28 -15.21 11.81
C ARG A 71 -12.89 -14.16 10.90
N ASP A 72 -12.09 -13.23 10.37
CA ASP A 72 -12.56 -12.21 9.44
C ASP A 72 -13.14 -12.84 8.16
N LEU A 73 -12.49 -13.87 7.62
CA LEU A 73 -13.00 -14.64 6.48
C LEU A 73 -14.31 -15.35 6.82
N LEU A 74 -14.37 -16.06 7.95
CA LEU A 74 -15.57 -16.80 8.37
C LEU A 74 -16.76 -15.86 8.60
N ARG A 75 -16.52 -14.62 9.03
CA ARG A 75 -17.57 -13.61 9.21
C ARG A 75 -18.34 -13.33 7.93
N VAL A 76 -17.71 -13.43 6.76
CA VAL A 76 -18.39 -13.24 5.46
C VAL A 76 -19.49 -14.30 5.25
N PHE A 77 -19.24 -15.54 5.68
CA PHE A 77 -20.10 -16.67 5.35
C PHE A 77 -21.08 -17.07 6.46
N TYR A 78 -20.68 -16.90 7.72
CA TYR A 78 -21.45 -17.37 8.88
C TYR A 78 -22.33 -16.30 9.54
N SER A 79 -22.29 -15.08 9.05
CA SER A 79 -23.10 -14.00 9.59
C SER A 79 -24.49 -13.96 8.94
N SER A 80 -25.49 -13.51 9.70
CA SER A 80 -26.87 -13.46 9.22
C SER A 80 -27.10 -12.28 8.27
N PRO A 81 -27.67 -12.48 7.06
CA PRO A 81 -27.93 -11.40 6.10
C PRO A 81 -28.94 -10.36 6.59
N VAL A 82 -29.70 -10.66 7.66
CA VAL A 82 -30.67 -9.75 8.27
C VAL A 82 -30.16 -9.08 9.54
N ASP A 83 -28.96 -9.43 10.00
CA ASP A 83 -28.34 -8.79 11.16
C ASP A 83 -27.81 -7.40 10.76
N PRO A 84 -28.24 -6.31 11.42
CA PRO A 84 -27.77 -4.96 11.13
C PRO A 84 -26.24 -4.82 11.19
N GLU A 85 -25.56 -5.57 12.08
CA GLU A 85 -24.09 -5.54 12.15
C GLU A 85 -23.46 -6.18 10.92
N HIS A 86 -24.02 -7.27 10.42
CA HIS A 86 -23.58 -7.90 9.19
C HIS A 86 -23.88 -7.06 7.95
N ILE A 87 -25.06 -6.41 7.89
CA ILE A 87 -25.38 -5.47 6.81
C ILE A 87 -24.38 -4.31 6.81
N ALA A 88 -24.08 -3.75 7.98
CA ALA A 88 -23.06 -2.71 8.12
C ALA A 88 -21.66 -3.21 7.76
N PHE A 89 -21.34 -4.48 8.00
CA PHE A 89 -20.07 -5.07 7.58
C PHE A 89 -19.98 -5.30 6.07
N MET A 90 -21.05 -5.79 5.43
CA MET A 90 -21.07 -6.15 4.00
C MET A 90 -21.24 -4.93 3.08
N TYR A 91 -22.06 -3.97 3.50
CA TYR A 91 -22.48 -2.82 2.70
C TYR A 91 -22.13 -1.48 3.33
N GLY A 92 -21.71 -1.47 4.60
CA GLY A 92 -21.28 -0.25 5.26
C GLY A 92 -19.83 0.06 4.91
N SER A 93 -19.60 0.72 3.80
CA SER A 93 -18.42 1.57 3.67
C SER A 93 -18.77 2.87 2.94
N ALA A 94 -18.07 3.95 3.36
CA ALA A 94 -18.13 5.35 2.91
C ALA A 94 -19.18 6.30 3.51
N GLU A 95 -20.40 5.89 3.89
CA GLU A 95 -21.40 6.88 4.39
C GLU A 95 -21.20 7.31 5.84
N LYS A 96 -20.57 6.48 6.67
CA LYS A 96 -20.11 6.91 8.00
C LYS A 96 -18.64 7.27 7.90
N LYS A 97 -18.32 8.55 8.15
CA LYS A 97 -16.97 9.10 8.40
C LYS A 97 -16.26 8.48 9.63
N ASP A 98 -16.65 7.29 10.04
CA ASP A 98 -15.99 6.59 11.14
C ASP A 98 -14.71 6.00 10.58
N GLN A 99 -13.65 6.82 10.60
CA GLN A 99 -12.26 6.44 10.41
C GLN A 99 -11.97 5.18 11.24
N ASN A 100 -12.02 4.00 10.60
CA ASN A 100 -11.98 2.73 11.29
C ASN A 100 -10.80 1.90 10.78
N PRO A 101 -9.61 2.02 11.41
CA PRO A 101 -8.43 1.26 11.06
C PRO A 101 -8.70 -0.25 11.07
N ALA A 102 -9.53 -0.71 12.02
CA ALA A 102 -9.91 -2.10 12.11
C ALA A 102 -10.78 -2.57 10.93
N ALA A 103 -11.55 -1.68 10.29
CA ALA A 103 -12.29 -2.05 9.07
C ALA A 103 -11.34 -2.32 7.91
N PHE A 104 -10.34 -1.45 7.71
CA PHE A 104 -9.32 -1.65 6.69
C PHE A 104 -8.60 -2.99 6.87
N LYS A 105 -8.10 -3.26 8.08
CA LYS A 105 -7.41 -4.52 8.38
C LYS A 105 -8.28 -5.74 8.12
N ARG A 106 -9.55 -5.70 8.53
CA ARG A 106 -10.50 -6.81 8.27
C ARG A 106 -10.67 -7.08 6.78
N TYR A 107 -10.95 -6.06 5.97
CA TYR A 107 -11.12 -6.25 4.53
C TYR A 107 -9.83 -6.73 3.85
N LEU A 108 -8.67 -6.23 4.29
CA LEU A 108 -7.37 -6.72 3.82
C LEU A 108 -7.15 -8.20 4.16
N ASN A 109 -7.44 -8.62 5.40
CA ASN A 109 -7.35 -10.02 5.81
C ASN A 109 -8.24 -10.92 4.94
N ILE A 110 -9.48 -10.48 4.70
CA ILE A 110 -10.43 -11.23 3.86
C ILE A 110 -9.93 -11.32 2.43
N ALA A 111 -9.47 -10.21 1.84
CA ALA A 111 -8.96 -10.18 0.47
C ALA A 111 -7.77 -11.14 0.30
N ARG A 112 -6.80 -11.10 1.23
CA ARG A 112 -5.62 -11.98 1.24
C ARG A 112 -5.98 -13.45 1.38
N LEU A 113 -6.88 -13.80 2.30
CA LEU A 113 -7.29 -15.20 2.47
C LEU A 113 -8.18 -15.69 1.33
N ALA A 114 -9.08 -14.85 0.83
CA ALA A 114 -9.91 -15.17 -0.33
C ALA A 114 -9.04 -15.46 -1.55
N HIS A 115 -8.00 -14.65 -1.79
CA HIS A 115 -6.99 -14.91 -2.81
C HIS A 115 -6.31 -16.27 -2.60
N ARG A 116 -5.76 -16.50 -1.39
CA ARG A 116 -5.07 -17.75 -1.02
C ARG A 116 -5.92 -19.00 -1.25
N TYR A 117 -7.23 -18.88 -1.00
CA TYR A 117 -8.18 -20.00 -1.13
C TYR A 117 -8.97 -19.96 -2.46
N CYS A 118 -8.55 -19.15 -3.44
CA CYS A 118 -9.20 -19.03 -4.75
C CYS A 118 -10.71 -18.74 -4.67
N MET A 119 -11.11 -17.79 -3.82
CA MET A 119 -12.48 -17.33 -3.63
C MET A 119 -12.74 -16.02 -4.39
N SER A 120 -12.75 -16.06 -5.73
CA SER A 120 -12.69 -14.86 -6.59
C SER A 120 -13.76 -13.80 -6.30
N ASN A 121 -15.01 -14.21 -6.03
CA ASN A 121 -16.08 -13.25 -5.72
C ASN A 121 -15.85 -12.54 -4.38
N THR A 122 -15.43 -13.29 -3.36
CA THR A 122 -15.12 -12.75 -2.03
C THR A 122 -13.89 -11.85 -2.07
N GLU A 123 -12.87 -12.26 -2.82
CA GLU A 123 -11.65 -11.48 -3.05
C GLU A 123 -11.97 -10.15 -3.74
N THR A 124 -12.76 -10.18 -4.82
CA THR A 124 -13.16 -8.98 -5.57
C THR A 124 -13.93 -8.01 -4.68
N TRP A 125 -14.94 -8.50 -3.96
CA TRP A 125 -15.70 -7.69 -3.02
C TRP A 125 -14.82 -7.06 -1.94
N ALA A 126 -13.95 -7.85 -1.29
CA ALA A 126 -13.08 -7.34 -0.23
C ALA A 126 -12.04 -6.34 -0.77
N LYS A 127 -11.52 -6.59 -1.99
CA LYS A 127 -10.64 -5.66 -2.69
C LYS A 127 -11.32 -4.32 -2.96
N ASP A 128 -12.58 -4.32 -3.39
CA ASP A 128 -13.35 -3.08 -3.59
C ASP A 128 -13.52 -2.29 -2.30
N GLN A 129 -13.73 -2.97 -1.16
CA GLN A 129 -13.76 -2.31 0.15
C GLN A 129 -12.40 -1.69 0.52
N VAL A 130 -11.31 -2.41 0.29
CA VAL A 130 -9.94 -1.87 0.49
C VAL A 130 -9.72 -0.65 -0.39
N ARG A 131 -10.07 -0.70 -1.68
CA ARG A 131 -9.97 0.45 -2.60
C ARG A 131 -10.75 1.66 -2.07
N ALA A 132 -12.00 1.47 -1.66
CA ALA A 132 -12.84 2.54 -1.14
C ALA A 132 -12.22 3.22 0.10
N LEU A 133 -11.68 2.43 1.04
CA LEU A 133 -11.02 2.96 2.24
C LEU A 133 -9.70 3.68 1.94
N VAL A 134 -8.93 3.22 0.94
CA VAL A 134 -7.73 3.94 0.48
C VAL A 134 -8.11 5.29 -0.13
N VAL A 135 -9.14 5.32 -0.99
CA VAL A 135 -9.64 6.58 -1.59
C VAL A 135 -10.14 7.55 -0.53
N LEU A 136 -10.82 7.06 0.51
CA LEU A 136 -11.23 7.88 1.65
C LEU A 136 -10.03 8.47 2.42
N ASN A 137 -8.89 7.77 2.47
CA ASN A 137 -7.68 8.31 3.11
C ASN A 137 -6.97 9.35 2.24
N LEU A 138 -6.99 9.21 0.91
CA LEU A 138 -6.44 10.22 0.00
C LEU A 138 -7.14 11.58 0.14
N THR A 139 -8.43 11.58 0.48
CA THR A 139 -9.25 12.79 0.65
C THR A 139 -9.46 13.21 2.11
N SER A 140 -8.93 12.44 3.07
CA SER A 140 -9.02 12.74 4.51
C SER A 140 -7.86 13.64 4.93
N ASP A 141 -8.10 14.54 5.89
CA ASP A 141 -7.06 15.40 6.48
C ASP A 141 -6.06 14.60 7.33
N GLU A 142 -6.52 13.52 7.96
CA GLU A 142 -5.69 12.62 8.78
C GLU A 142 -5.70 11.21 8.19
N VAL A 143 -4.53 10.56 8.15
CA VAL A 143 -4.44 9.13 7.82
C VAL A 143 -4.54 8.32 9.10
N TRP A 144 -5.52 7.43 9.09
CA TRP A 144 -5.87 6.58 10.22
C TRP A 144 -5.52 5.11 9.96
N ILE A 145 -5.13 4.74 8.74
CA ILE A 145 -4.67 3.38 8.46
C ILE A 145 -3.25 3.19 9.02
N ASP A 146 -3.03 2.06 9.70
CA ASP A 146 -1.70 1.71 10.19
C ASP A 146 -0.71 1.50 9.03
N THR A 147 0.49 2.06 9.16
CA THR A 147 1.56 1.95 8.17
C THR A 147 1.96 0.50 7.85
N GLY A 148 1.92 -0.42 8.82
CA GLY A 148 2.17 -1.83 8.59
C GLY A 148 1.06 -2.50 7.77
N ASP A 149 -0.19 -2.11 8.01
CA ASP A 149 -1.34 -2.58 7.22
C ASP A 149 -1.30 -2.04 5.78
N LEU A 150 -0.86 -0.79 5.56
CA LEU A 150 -0.63 -0.25 4.23
C LEU A 150 0.46 -1.00 3.47
N LEU A 151 1.56 -1.38 4.15
CA LEU A 151 2.62 -2.18 3.54
C LEU A 151 2.12 -3.57 3.13
N GLU A 152 1.32 -4.20 3.98
CA GLU A 152 0.71 -5.49 3.69
C GLU A 152 -0.32 -5.39 2.54
N ALA A 153 -1.10 -4.31 2.50
CA ALA A 153 -2.04 -4.02 1.41
C ALA A 153 -1.31 -3.76 0.08
N HIS A 154 -0.18 -3.05 0.12
CA HIS A 154 0.66 -2.83 -1.06
C HIS A 154 1.19 -4.15 -1.61
N HIS A 155 1.74 -5.00 -0.74
CA HIS A 155 2.20 -6.34 -1.14
C HIS A 155 1.06 -7.16 -1.76
N TYR A 156 -0.12 -7.15 -1.15
CA TYR A 156 -1.30 -7.81 -1.70
C TYR A 156 -1.72 -7.25 -3.07
N ALA A 157 -1.81 -5.92 -3.22
CA ALA A 157 -2.23 -5.28 -4.47
C ALA A 157 -1.33 -5.69 -5.65
N ARG A 158 -0.04 -5.90 -5.39
CA ARG A 158 0.94 -6.35 -6.38
C ARG A 158 0.79 -7.79 -6.86
N LEU A 159 0.18 -8.66 -6.06
CA LEU A 159 -0.09 -10.05 -6.49
C LEU A 159 -1.20 -10.10 -7.56
N TRP A 160 -1.95 -9.02 -7.74
CA TRP A 160 -3.15 -8.97 -8.58
C TRP A 160 -3.00 -8.13 -9.85
N THR A 161 -1.91 -7.38 -10.02
CA THR A 161 -1.78 -6.50 -11.19
C THR A 161 -1.60 -7.33 -12.46
N ASP A 162 -2.70 -7.65 -13.15
CA ASP A 162 -2.75 -7.42 -14.59
C ASP A 162 -2.42 -5.93 -14.80
N ASP A 163 -1.59 -5.61 -15.81
CA ASP A 163 -1.05 -4.24 -16.06
C ASP A 163 -2.12 -3.12 -16.12
N SER A 164 -3.41 -3.45 -16.13
CA SER A 164 -4.55 -2.52 -16.19
C SER A 164 -4.98 -1.92 -14.84
N ASP A 165 -4.58 -2.47 -13.69
CA ASP A 165 -5.04 -2.03 -12.36
C ASP A 165 -3.90 -1.68 -11.36
N ASP A 166 -2.85 -0.99 -11.84
CA ASP A 166 -1.77 -0.41 -10.99
C ASP A 166 -2.30 0.70 -10.05
N THR A 167 -3.56 1.13 -10.23
CA THR A 167 -4.16 2.27 -9.51
C THR A 167 -4.28 2.04 -8.00
N LEU A 168 -4.59 0.81 -7.55
CA LEU A 168 -4.68 0.53 -6.11
C LEU A 168 -3.31 0.55 -5.45
N ALA A 169 -2.31 -0.08 -6.06
CA ALA A 169 -0.95 -0.09 -5.53
C ALA A 169 -0.40 1.33 -5.44
N GLU A 170 -0.64 2.15 -6.46
CA GLU A 170 -0.24 3.56 -6.48
C GLU A 170 -0.93 4.36 -5.38
N ASN A 171 -2.25 4.27 -5.27
CA ASN A 171 -3.00 4.96 -4.22
C ASN A 171 -2.54 4.54 -2.81
N ILE A 172 -2.18 3.27 -2.59
CA ILE A 172 -1.61 2.81 -1.33
C ILE A 172 -0.24 3.45 -1.06
N ARG A 173 0.64 3.56 -2.08
CA ARG A 173 1.95 4.23 -1.94
C ARG A 173 1.79 5.67 -1.47
N HIS A 174 0.83 6.41 -2.03
CA HIS A 174 0.59 7.79 -1.62
C HIS A 174 0.04 7.90 -0.19
N VAL A 175 -0.94 7.07 0.18
CA VAL A 175 -1.44 7.04 1.57
C VAL A 175 -0.32 6.64 2.54
N PHE A 176 0.54 5.69 2.16
CA PHE A 176 1.69 5.26 2.95
C PHE A 176 2.72 6.38 3.15
N SER A 177 3.06 7.12 2.10
CA SER A 177 3.97 8.27 2.21
C SER A 177 3.43 9.29 3.22
N TYR A 178 2.15 9.63 3.13
CA TYR A 178 1.53 10.56 4.06
C TYR A 178 1.48 10.02 5.50
N ALA A 179 1.20 8.72 5.67
CA ALA A 179 1.23 8.09 6.98
C ALA A 179 2.63 8.13 7.61
N LEU A 180 3.69 8.02 6.80
CA LEU A 180 5.07 8.18 7.26
C LEU A 180 5.39 9.61 7.70
N ASP A 181 4.67 10.62 7.19
CA ASP A 181 4.84 12.02 7.62
C ASP A 181 4.46 12.24 9.08
N ALA A 182 3.50 11.46 9.58
CA ALA A 182 3.09 11.48 10.98
C ALA A 182 3.96 10.58 11.89
N CYS A 183 4.86 9.77 11.32
CA CYS A 183 5.63 8.79 12.08
C CYS A 183 6.85 9.39 12.79
N TYR A 184 7.17 8.85 13.97
CA TYR A 184 8.44 9.10 14.64
C TYR A 184 9.61 8.50 13.86
N PHE A 185 10.78 9.13 13.96
CA PHE A 185 12.02 8.66 13.31
C PHE A 185 12.32 7.18 13.58
N SER A 186 12.09 6.70 14.81
CA SER A 186 12.31 5.28 15.16
C SER A 186 11.47 4.34 14.31
N THR A 187 10.20 4.68 14.10
CA THR A 187 9.26 3.89 13.28
C THR A 187 9.68 3.88 11.82
N VAL A 188 10.06 5.05 11.27
CA VAL A 188 10.58 5.15 9.90
C VAL A 188 11.86 4.33 9.74
N MET A 189 12.73 4.32 10.74
CA MET A 189 13.94 3.49 10.74
C MET A 189 13.65 1.99 10.81
N ASP A 190 12.61 1.58 11.53
CA ASP A 190 12.16 0.18 11.53
C ASP A 190 11.67 -0.23 10.13
N PHE A 191 10.92 0.65 9.46
CA PHE A 191 10.56 0.45 8.06
C PHE A 191 11.78 0.40 7.14
N TYR A 192 12.75 1.30 7.29
CA TYR A 192 13.99 1.28 6.49
C TYR A 192 14.74 -0.05 6.64
N LYS A 193 14.85 -0.57 7.87
CA LYS A 193 15.51 -1.86 8.15
C LYS A 193 14.75 -3.02 7.51
N ALA A 194 13.42 -2.98 7.54
CA ALA A 194 12.55 -3.96 6.89
C ALA A 194 12.42 -3.75 5.37
N SER A 195 12.87 -2.60 4.84
CA SER A 195 12.63 -2.18 3.45
C SER A 195 13.43 -2.99 2.43
N ARG A 196 14.45 -3.74 2.86
CA ARG A 196 15.38 -4.46 1.96
C ARG A 196 14.68 -5.34 0.93
N ASP A 197 13.62 -6.03 1.35
CA ASP A 197 12.84 -6.96 0.51
C ASP A 197 11.63 -6.29 -0.16
N GLN A 198 11.45 -4.98 0.01
CA GLN A 198 10.33 -4.23 -0.55
C GLN A 198 10.55 -3.82 -2.01
N GLU A 199 9.47 -3.41 -2.67
CA GLU A 199 9.53 -2.79 -3.99
C GLU A 199 10.46 -1.56 -4.01
N PRO A 200 11.24 -1.34 -5.10
CA PRO A 200 12.06 -0.13 -5.25
C PRO A 200 11.34 1.19 -4.92
N VAL A 201 10.11 1.37 -5.38
CA VAL A 201 9.31 2.58 -5.11
C VAL A 201 9.06 2.76 -3.60
N MET A 202 8.57 1.74 -2.91
CA MET A 202 8.34 1.79 -1.46
C MET A 202 9.62 2.04 -0.68
N ARG A 203 10.74 1.44 -1.10
CA ARG A 203 12.06 1.73 -0.54
C ARG A 203 12.45 3.19 -0.75
N GLY A 204 12.24 3.72 -1.95
CA GLY A 204 12.52 5.11 -2.30
C GLY A 204 11.75 6.09 -1.39
N ILE A 205 10.46 5.85 -1.18
CA ILE A 205 9.61 6.64 -0.28
C ILE A 205 10.18 6.63 1.15
N ILE A 206 10.51 5.44 1.68
CA ILE A 206 11.07 5.30 3.05
C ILE A 206 12.42 6.03 3.16
N LEU A 207 13.29 5.88 2.16
CA LEU A 207 14.62 6.50 2.12
C LEU A 207 14.53 8.03 2.08
N ALA A 208 13.66 8.57 1.22
CA ALA A 208 13.39 10.01 1.15
C ALA A 208 12.95 10.53 2.53
N ARG A 209 12.03 9.81 3.20
CA ARG A 209 11.56 10.19 4.54
C ARG A 209 12.65 10.13 5.61
N VAL A 210 13.54 9.14 5.59
CA VAL A 210 14.68 9.07 6.54
C VAL A 210 15.56 10.32 6.41
N LEU A 211 15.88 10.70 5.18
CA LEU A 211 16.72 11.88 4.91
C LEU A 211 16.03 13.18 5.30
N GLN A 212 14.71 13.27 5.13
CA GLN A 212 13.92 14.44 5.55
C GLN A 212 13.98 14.65 7.06
N ILE A 213 13.77 13.61 7.87
CA ILE A 213 13.77 13.75 9.33
C ILE A 213 15.18 14.00 9.87
N LYS A 214 16.21 13.42 9.21
CA LYS A 214 17.61 13.50 9.64
C LYS A 214 18.54 13.77 8.45
N PRO A 215 18.63 15.03 8.00
CA PRO A 215 19.50 15.40 6.88
C PRO A 215 20.98 15.21 7.23
N THR A 216 21.35 15.30 8.51
CA THR A 216 22.71 15.02 8.98
C THR A 216 22.84 13.62 9.60
N LEU A 217 23.23 12.65 8.76
CA LEU A 217 23.38 11.23 9.14
C LEU A 217 24.50 10.94 10.14
N ARG A 218 25.44 11.87 10.34
CA ARG A 218 26.61 11.69 11.23
C ARG A 218 26.25 11.54 12.71
N SER A 219 25.05 11.99 13.08
CA SER A 219 24.56 11.97 14.47
C SER A 219 23.82 10.68 14.85
N LEU A 220 23.62 9.76 13.89
CA LEU A 220 22.85 8.56 14.08
C LEU A 220 23.75 7.37 14.44
N GLU A 221 23.36 6.62 15.47
CA GLU A 221 23.99 5.34 15.82
C GLU A 221 23.51 4.24 14.84
N LEU A 222 24.03 4.27 13.62
CA LEU A 222 23.76 3.28 12.58
C LEU A 222 24.97 2.37 12.36
N SER A 223 24.72 1.11 12.03
CA SER A 223 25.77 0.22 11.53
C SER A 223 26.29 0.73 10.18
N TRP A 224 27.51 0.33 9.79
CA TRP A 224 28.06 0.68 8.48
C TRP A 224 27.14 0.26 7.31
N ALA A 225 26.49 -0.90 7.44
CA ALA A 225 25.57 -1.44 6.42
C ALA A 225 24.28 -0.60 6.28
N GLU A 226 23.91 0.16 7.32
CA GLU A 226 22.78 1.09 7.32
C GLU A 226 23.22 2.51 6.95
N HIS A 227 24.45 2.89 7.28
CA HIS A 227 24.99 4.23 7.06
C HIS A 227 25.41 4.47 5.61
N ALA A 228 26.10 3.49 5.00
CA ALA A 228 26.65 3.63 3.65
C ALA A 228 25.59 3.96 2.57
N PRO A 229 24.39 3.34 2.55
CA PRO A 229 23.40 3.62 1.52
C PRO A 229 22.78 5.01 1.69
N LEU A 230 22.47 5.40 2.93
CA LEU A 230 21.93 6.73 3.25
C LEU A 230 22.96 7.82 2.94
N TYR A 231 24.24 7.60 3.26
CA TYR A 231 25.30 8.55 2.97
C TYR A 231 25.52 8.72 1.47
N ALA A 232 25.49 7.62 0.71
CA ALA A 232 25.58 7.70 -0.75
C ALA A 232 24.40 8.48 -1.34
N LEU A 233 23.19 8.21 -0.87
CA LEU A 233 22.01 8.97 -1.30
C LEU A 233 22.14 10.46 -0.97
N GLN A 234 22.60 10.80 0.24
CA GLN A 234 22.87 12.18 0.64
C GLN A 234 23.89 12.85 -0.30
N VAL A 235 25.00 12.18 -0.61
CA VAL A 235 26.00 12.69 -1.56
C VAL A 235 25.41 12.88 -2.95
N HIS A 236 24.56 11.96 -3.40
CA HIS A 236 23.92 12.04 -4.72
C HIS A 236 22.89 13.17 -4.84
N LEU A 237 22.18 13.48 -3.76
CA LEU A 237 21.17 14.54 -3.70
C LEU A 237 21.76 15.91 -3.36
N THR A 238 23.03 15.99 -2.94
CA THR A 238 23.66 17.28 -2.63
C THR A 238 24.08 17.98 -3.94
N PRO A 239 23.55 19.17 -4.26
CA PRO A 239 23.97 19.92 -5.44
C PRO A 239 25.44 20.36 -5.32
N LEU A 240 26.18 20.26 -6.42
CA LEU A 240 27.58 20.71 -6.49
C LEU A 240 27.66 22.03 -7.29
N PRO A 241 28.48 23.01 -6.88
CA PRO A 241 28.48 24.38 -7.42
C PRO A 241 28.69 24.55 -8.94
N ASP A 242 29.05 23.50 -9.68
CA ASP A 242 29.34 23.55 -11.13
C ASP A 242 28.81 22.31 -11.88
N TYR A 243 27.90 21.55 -11.27
CA TYR A 243 27.37 20.32 -11.85
C TYR A 243 25.85 20.33 -11.75
N THR A 244 25.16 20.33 -12.89
CA THR A 244 23.72 20.06 -12.89
C THR A 244 23.50 18.70 -12.24
N PRO A 245 22.54 18.56 -11.32
CA PRO A 245 22.50 17.39 -10.48
C PRO A 245 22.08 16.15 -11.28
N PHE A 246 22.40 14.98 -10.72
CA PHE A 246 22.06 13.66 -11.24
C PHE A 246 20.56 13.53 -11.56
N SER A 247 20.20 12.54 -12.39
CA SER A 247 18.88 12.26 -12.96
C SER A 247 17.67 12.40 -12.02
N THR A 248 17.88 12.27 -10.70
CA THR A 248 16.87 12.40 -9.64
C THR A 248 16.30 13.83 -9.56
N LEU A 249 17.17 14.85 -9.60
CA LEU A 249 16.76 16.26 -9.64
C LEU A 249 16.27 16.66 -11.04
N ALA A 250 16.69 15.94 -12.08
CA ALA A 250 16.08 16.08 -13.40
C ALA A 250 14.64 15.52 -13.43
N ALA A 251 14.32 14.47 -12.66
CA ALA A 251 12.96 13.98 -12.51
C ALA A 251 12.09 14.97 -11.72
N ALA A 252 12.60 15.53 -10.63
CA ALA A 252 11.92 16.63 -9.90
C ALA A 252 11.69 17.86 -10.80
N SER A 253 12.72 18.26 -11.55
CA SER A 253 12.63 19.35 -12.54
C SER A 253 11.65 19.02 -13.67
N ARG A 254 11.55 17.77 -14.14
CA ARG A 254 10.52 17.36 -15.12
C ARG A 254 9.11 17.44 -14.55
N ILE A 255 8.93 17.16 -13.25
CA ILE A 255 7.65 17.35 -12.57
C ILE A 255 7.33 18.84 -12.50
N GLU A 256 8.28 19.67 -12.08
CA GLU A 256 8.16 21.13 -12.10
C GLU A 256 7.78 21.64 -13.49
N THR A 257 8.51 21.25 -14.54
CA THR A 257 8.18 21.62 -15.93
C THR A 257 6.77 21.17 -16.29
N THR A 258 6.32 19.97 -15.89
CA THR A 258 4.94 19.54 -16.16
C THR A 258 3.91 20.39 -15.39
N LEU A 259 4.24 20.83 -14.18
CA LEU A 259 3.34 21.63 -13.35
C LEU A 259 3.32 23.12 -13.74
N VAL A 260 4.35 23.62 -14.42
CA VAL A 260 4.58 25.06 -14.68
C VAL A 260 4.58 25.42 -16.17
N ASP A 261 5.04 24.54 -17.07
CA ASP A 261 5.25 24.86 -18.48
C ASP A 261 4.42 23.94 -19.41
N GLU A 262 3.35 24.51 -19.99
CA GLU A 262 2.47 23.83 -20.95
C GLU A 262 3.21 23.36 -22.23
N GLN A 263 4.36 23.96 -22.58
CA GLN A 263 5.01 23.71 -23.87
C GLN A 263 5.95 22.51 -23.91
N GLU A 264 6.40 22.00 -22.75
CA GLU A 264 7.34 20.87 -22.67
C GLU A 264 6.72 19.57 -22.14
N SER A 265 5.45 19.59 -21.69
CA SER A 265 4.78 18.37 -21.26
C SER A 265 4.28 17.57 -22.47
N ASP A 266 4.52 16.25 -22.49
CA ASP A 266 3.99 15.34 -23.52
C ASP A 266 2.45 15.16 -23.46
N ILE A 267 1.76 15.93 -22.61
CA ILE A 267 0.32 15.84 -22.35
C ILE A 267 -0.34 17.14 -22.79
N GLU A 268 -1.28 17.06 -23.74
CA GLU A 268 -2.14 18.20 -24.08
C GLU A 268 -3.12 18.46 -22.92
N LEU A 269 -2.75 19.40 -22.04
CA LEU A 269 -3.61 19.87 -20.96
C LEU A 269 -4.64 20.85 -21.49
N CYS A 270 -5.86 20.80 -20.94
CA CYS A 270 -6.80 21.89 -21.20
C CYS A 270 -6.38 23.12 -20.37
N PRO A 271 -6.61 24.35 -20.89
CA PRO A 271 -6.15 25.57 -20.22
C PRO A 271 -6.63 25.71 -18.76
N GLN A 272 -7.84 25.22 -18.48
CA GLN A 272 -8.44 25.27 -17.14
C GLN A 272 -7.67 24.44 -16.11
N ILE A 273 -7.06 23.33 -16.52
CA ILE A 273 -6.27 22.52 -15.60
C ILE A 273 -4.84 23.04 -15.52
N ALA A 274 -4.26 23.54 -16.61
CA ALA A 274 -2.95 24.16 -16.57
C ALA A 274 -2.92 25.38 -15.62
N ASP A 275 -3.90 26.28 -15.71
CA ASP A 275 -4.07 27.40 -14.77
C ASP A 275 -4.20 26.89 -13.31
N CYS A 276 -4.93 25.79 -13.11
CA CYS A 276 -5.11 25.18 -11.80
C CYS A 276 -3.84 24.54 -11.23
N LEU A 277 -3.02 23.91 -12.08
CA LEU A 277 -1.74 23.32 -11.69
C LEU A 277 -0.72 24.40 -11.35
N GLN A 278 -0.67 25.49 -12.12
CA GLN A 278 0.15 26.65 -11.82
C GLN A 278 -0.23 27.26 -10.46
N ASP A 279 -1.53 27.44 -10.18
CA ASP A 279 -2.04 27.87 -8.87
C ASP A 279 -1.54 26.98 -7.71
N HIS A 280 -1.54 25.65 -7.91
CA HIS A 280 -1.08 24.69 -6.89
C HIS A 280 0.45 24.74 -6.74
N TRP A 281 1.20 24.83 -7.83
CA TRP A 281 2.65 24.94 -7.79
C TRP A 281 3.11 26.22 -7.10
N GLU A 282 2.53 27.36 -7.47
CA GLU A 282 2.86 28.64 -6.86
C GLU A 282 2.61 28.62 -5.34
N ARG A 283 1.52 27.99 -4.87
CA ARG A 283 1.25 27.83 -3.42
C ARG A 283 2.24 26.94 -2.70
N ILE A 284 2.79 25.94 -3.37
CA ILE A 284 3.65 24.93 -2.75
C ILE A 284 5.12 25.36 -2.80
N VAL A 285 5.54 26.00 -3.88
CA VAL A 285 6.96 26.23 -4.19
C VAL A 285 7.37 27.70 -4.18
N SER A 286 6.46 28.67 -4.45
CA SER A 286 6.89 30.06 -4.73
C SER A 286 7.47 30.84 -3.55
N ASP A 287 7.32 30.37 -2.31
CA ASP A 287 7.78 31.11 -1.13
C ASP A 287 9.15 30.65 -0.59
N ASN A 288 9.76 29.59 -1.14
CA ASN A 288 10.85 28.88 -0.45
C ASN A 288 12.01 28.37 -1.32
N TRP A 289 11.95 28.54 -2.64
CA TRP A 289 13.01 28.11 -3.55
C TRP A 289 14.18 29.11 -3.55
N GLU A 290 15.20 28.88 -2.72
CA GLU A 290 16.49 29.56 -2.85
C GLU A 290 17.56 28.68 -3.55
N GLY A 291 17.20 27.44 -3.91
CA GLY A 291 17.96 26.54 -4.78
C GLY A 291 19.45 26.51 -4.46
N GLY A 292 19.87 25.75 -3.44
CA GLY A 292 21.30 25.71 -3.14
C GLY A 292 21.82 24.51 -2.37
N ASP A 293 20.99 23.78 -1.63
CA ASP A 293 21.49 22.69 -0.79
C ASP A 293 20.67 21.40 -0.78
N PHE A 294 21.19 20.39 -0.09
CA PHE A 294 20.58 19.06 0.03
C PHE A 294 19.23 19.08 0.78
N GLU A 295 19.05 20.02 1.72
CA GLU A 295 17.80 20.14 2.48
C GLU A 295 16.68 20.65 1.56
N ASP A 296 16.99 21.52 0.61
CA ASP A 296 16.07 21.94 -0.46
C ASP A 296 15.59 20.75 -1.31
N ALA A 297 16.52 19.95 -1.84
CA ALA A 297 16.20 18.81 -2.70
C ALA A 297 15.33 17.76 -1.98
N VAL A 298 15.57 17.53 -0.68
CA VAL A 298 14.76 16.59 0.11
C VAL A 298 13.39 17.18 0.44
N ARG A 299 13.29 18.49 0.66
CA ARG A 299 12.02 19.19 0.86
C ARG A 299 11.12 19.08 -0.38
N GLU A 300 11.66 19.30 -1.57
CA GLU A 300 10.96 19.17 -2.85
C GLU A 300 10.27 17.81 -3.03
N ILE A 301 10.94 16.71 -2.65
CA ILE A 301 10.38 15.37 -2.75
C ILE A 301 9.07 15.23 -1.93
N ASN A 302 8.93 15.96 -0.82
CA ASN A 302 7.71 15.94 0.00
C ASN A 302 6.63 16.84 -0.56
N ASP A 303 7.02 17.99 -1.08
CA ASP A 303 6.13 18.94 -1.74
C ASP A 303 5.40 18.29 -2.92
N LEU A 304 6.02 17.29 -3.58
CA LEU A 304 5.37 16.47 -4.60
C LEU A 304 4.19 15.64 -4.09
N HIS A 305 4.30 15.03 -2.90
CA HIS A 305 3.21 14.24 -2.31
C HIS A 305 2.04 15.14 -1.90
N GLU A 306 2.33 16.31 -1.34
CA GLU A 306 1.31 17.30 -0.96
C GLU A 306 0.67 17.93 -2.20
N ALA A 307 1.46 18.24 -3.24
CA ALA A 307 0.96 18.72 -4.53
C ALA A 307 -0.02 17.74 -5.14
N ARG A 308 0.36 16.46 -5.24
CA ARG A 308 -0.53 15.42 -5.74
C ARG A 308 -1.82 15.33 -4.92
N ARG A 309 -1.73 15.40 -3.58
CA ARG A 309 -2.91 15.36 -2.71
C ARG A 309 -3.84 16.53 -2.98
N SER A 310 -3.30 17.74 -3.03
CA SER A 310 -4.04 18.96 -3.34
C SER A 310 -4.75 18.84 -4.70
N ILE A 311 -4.05 18.33 -5.70
CA ILE A 311 -4.58 18.05 -7.05
C ILE A 311 -5.74 17.05 -7.01
N VAL A 312 -5.57 15.93 -6.30
CA VAL A 312 -6.60 14.88 -6.17
C VAL A 312 -7.82 15.38 -5.39
N GLN A 313 -7.66 16.36 -4.52
CA GLN A 313 -8.76 16.95 -3.75
C GLN A 313 -9.49 18.05 -4.52
N ASP A 314 -8.83 18.75 -5.44
CA ASP A 314 -9.39 19.90 -6.15
C ASP A 314 -10.53 19.51 -7.13
N ASP A 315 -11.74 19.98 -6.81
CA ASP A 315 -12.93 19.74 -7.63
C ASP A 315 -12.83 20.35 -9.03
N ARG A 316 -12.01 21.40 -9.23
CA ARG A 316 -11.74 22.00 -10.54
C ARG A 316 -11.02 21.03 -11.47
N ILE A 317 -10.17 20.16 -10.91
CA ILE A 317 -9.40 19.16 -11.66
C ILE A 317 -10.28 17.94 -11.96
N LYS A 318 -11.10 17.51 -10.99
CA LYS A 318 -12.08 16.42 -11.17
C LYS A 318 -13.14 16.75 -12.23
N HIS A 319 -13.53 18.01 -12.32
CA HIS A 319 -14.62 18.47 -13.16
C HIS A 319 -14.20 19.68 -13.99
N CYS A 320 -13.10 19.56 -14.76
CA CYS A 320 -12.60 20.65 -15.63
C CYS A 320 -13.70 21.25 -16.51
N GLY A 321 -14.77 20.50 -16.83
CA GLY A 321 -15.83 20.95 -17.74
C GLY A 321 -15.39 20.96 -19.20
N CYS A 322 -14.21 20.44 -19.48
CA CYS A 322 -13.62 20.27 -20.79
C CYS A 322 -14.23 19.05 -21.52
N GLU A 323 -14.12 19.00 -22.86
CA GLU A 323 -14.68 17.89 -23.67
C GLU A 323 -13.94 16.56 -23.44
N HIS A 324 -12.75 16.62 -22.84
CA HIS A 324 -11.97 15.46 -22.44
C HIS A 324 -12.47 14.92 -21.10
N SER A 325 -13.06 13.73 -21.10
CA SER A 325 -13.60 13.09 -19.89
C SER A 325 -12.56 12.76 -18.82
N ASP A 326 -11.27 12.71 -19.17
CA ASP A 326 -10.22 12.10 -18.35
C ASP A 326 -9.01 13.00 -18.09
N CYS A 327 -9.06 14.31 -18.37
CA CYS A 327 -7.88 15.17 -18.21
C CYS A 327 -7.33 15.20 -16.78
N GLY A 328 -8.20 15.28 -15.75
CA GLY A 328 -7.75 15.24 -14.35
C GLY A 328 -7.05 13.91 -14.00
N THR A 329 -7.61 12.79 -14.45
CA THR A 329 -7.02 11.46 -14.26
C THR A 329 -5.69 11.30 -14.98
N ALA A 330 -5.56 11.85 -16.19
CA ALA A 330 -4.35 11.79 -17.00
C ALA A 330 -3.17 12.51 -16.30
N ILE A 331 -3.43 13.68 -15.71
CA ILE A 331 -2.42 14.44 -14.96
C ILE A 331 -1.99 13.72 -13.71
N VAL A 332 -2.94 13.24 -12.90
CA VAL A 332 -2.61 12.47 -11.69
C VAL A 332 -1.73 11.27 -12.07
N LYS A 333 -2.09 10.55 -13.14
CA LYS A 333 -1.30 9.41 -13.64
C LYS A 333 0.11 9.80 -14.10
N HIS A 334 0.27 10.98 -14.69
CA HIS A 334 1.58 11.48 -15.12
C HIS A 334 2.47 11.85 -13.94
N ILE A 335 1.91 12.57 -12.96
CA ILE A 335 2.60 12.87 -11.70
C ILE A 335 3.01 11.56 -11.01
N ASP A 336 2.11 10.58 -10.93
CA ASP A 336 2.38 9.26 -10.36
C ASP A 336 3.54 8.55 -11.08
N THR A 337 3.57 8.64 -12.42
CA THR A 337 4.67 8.09 -13.23
C THR A 337 6.01 8.73 -12.87
N LEU A 338 6.06 10.06 -12.80
CA LEU A 338 7.29 10.78 -12.50
C LEU A 338 7.76 10.54 -11.05
N MET A 339 6.85 10.54 -10.08
CA MET A 339 7.16 10.19 -8.69
C MET A 339 7.69 8.75 -8.59
N LYS A 340 7.11 7.81 -9.33
CA LYS A 340 7.57 6.42 -9.41
C LYS A 340 8.99 6.33 -9.97
N GLU A 341 9.31 7.03 -11.06
CA GLU A 341 10.66 7.10 -11.63
C GLU A 341 11.67 7.63 -10.61
N LEU A 342 11.34 8.73 -9.93
CA LEU A 342 12.14 9.36 -8.89
C LEU A 342 12.46 8.38 -7.75
N PHE A 343 11.45 7.72 -7.18
CA PHE A 343 11.65 6.79 -6.06
C PHE A 343 12.40 5.52 -6.45
N ILE A 344 12.21 5.03 -7.68
CA ILE A 344 13.02 3.93 -8.21
C ILE A 344 14.49 4.33 -8.24
N GLU A 345 14.79 5.53 -8.73
CA GLU A 345 16.16 6.03 -8.80
C GLU A 345 16.82 6.16 -7.42
N ILE A 346 16.09 6.73 -6.44
CA ILE A 346 16.51 6.82 -5.04
C ILE A 346 16.85 5.42 -4.48
N SER A 347 15.99 4.43 -4.73
CA SER A 347 16.22 3.05 -4.31
C SER A 347 17.43 2.43 -5.00
N ASP A 348 17.63 2.68 -6.30
CA ASP A 348 18.72 2.11 -7.09
C ASP A 348 20.08 2.62 -6.64
N ILE A 349 20.18 3.91 -6.29
CA ILE A 349 21.39 4.51 -5.70
C ILE A 349 21.77 3.74 -4.42
N CYS A 350 20.81 3.52 -3.52
CA CYS A 350 21.04 2.80 -2.28
C CYS A 350 21.41 1.33 -2.51
N THR A 351 20.77 0.66 -3.48
CA THR A 351 21.03 -0.75 -3.80
C THR A 351 22.44 -0.95 -4.34
N LYS A 352 22.92 -0.05 -5.22
CA LYS A 352 24.27 -0.11 -5.80
C LYS A 352 25.38 0.02 -4.75
N VAL A 353 25.21 0.90 -3.76
CA VAL A 353 26.21 1.14 -2.72
C VAL A 353 26.18 0.08 -1.61
N SER A 354 24.99 -0.38 -1.26
CA SER A 354 24.79 -1.37 -0.20
C SER A 354 25.22 -2.79 -0.58
N GLY A 355 25.37 -3.07 -1.89
CA GLY A 355 25.53 -4.43 -2.40
C GLY A 355 24.32 -5.31 -2.10
N TRP A 356 23.15 -4.71 -1.82
CA TRP A 356 21.92 -5.47 -1.62
C TRP A 356 21.60 -6.25 -2.89
N PRO A 357 21.20 -7.53 -2.78
CA PRO A 357 20.87 -8.30 -3.95
C PRO A 357 19.73 -7.63 -4.70
N THR A 358 19.99 -7.28 -5.96
CA THR A 358 18.96 -6.93 -6.95
C THR A 358 18.16 -8.20 -7.26
N LYS A 359 17.44 -8.75 -6.28
CA LYS A 359 16.44 -9.76 -6.59
C LYS A 359 15.40 -9.04 -7.42
N MET A 360 15.44 -9.27 -8.73
CA MET A 360 14.27 -9.14 -9.56
C MET A 360 13.16 -9.91 -8.85
N LEU A 361 12.15 -9.19 -8.35
CA LEU A 361 10.85 -9.76 -8.05
C LEU A 361 10.20 -10.13 -9.38
N THR A 362 10.77 -11.12 -10.06
CA THR A 362 10.12 -11.85 -11.13
C THR A 362 9.84 -13.24 -10.60
N ASN A 363 8.55 -13.53 -10.51
CA ASN A 363 7.92 -14.81 -10.14
C ASN A 363 7.77 -15.07 -8.62
N ALA A 364 6.63 -14.63 -8.09
CA ALA A 364 5.83 -15.44 -7.18
C ALA A 364 4.38 -15.36 -7.67
#